data_AF-A0A969QS08-F1
#
_entry.id   AF-A0A969QS08-F1
#
_cell.length_a   1.000
_cell.length_b   1.000
_cell.length_c   1.000
_cell.angle_alpha   90.00
_cell.angle_beta   90.00
_cell.angle_gamma   90.00
#
_symmetry.space_group_name_H-M   'P 1'
#
loop_
_entity.id
_entity.type
_entity.pdbx_description
1 polymer ?
#
loop_
_entity_poly.entity_id
_entity_poly.type
_entity_poly.pdbx_seq_one_letter_code
_entity_poly.pdbx_strand_id
1 'polypeptide(L)'
;MAATSEHTHHIKIRSMQMEMPSGTGSGREDDYDRKLKDAQEELERIQQQREELERKKSELEELTSRKRTFISQQIELTEKLTASLTLIDRGLYEMRQETEDLEQCRVCFAAHLDKIQKYNPETWTRDNLSEKLEKASMAIDIAADEYDQAAAHFEGSRNGSIFGRASKRSSRAAGRSKKEPSEFIANLRNGFAFNLPIVVLGGLALLIYLAK
;
A
#
# COMPACT_ATOMS: atom_id res chain seq x y z
N MET A 1 -41.09 3.15 -2.53
CA MET A 1 -42.19 2.27 -3.00
C MET A 1 -41.78 1.70 -4.35
N ALA A 2 -41.56 0.38 -4.44
CA ALA A 2 -41.34 -0.31 -5.71
C ALA A 2 -42.06 -1.67 -5.62
N ALA A 3 -43.08 -1.85 -6.45
CA ALA A 3 -44.03 -2.95 -6.39
C ALA A 3 -43.40 -4.25 -6.91
N THR A 4 -43.42 -5.29 -6.09
CA THR A 4 -43.17 -6.68 -6.48
C THR A 4 -44.39 -7.20 -7.22
N SER A 5 -44.24 -7.51 -8.51
CA SER A 5 -45.30 -8.17 -9.29
C SER A 5 -45.16 -9.68 -9.15
N GLU A 6 -46.03 -10.28 -8.33
CA GLU A 6 -46.17 -11.74 -8.23
C GLU A 6 -46.90 -12.26 -9.47
N HIS A 7 -46.22 -13.07 -10.28
CA HIS A 7 -46.78 -13.68 -11.49
C HIS A 7 -47.34 -15.07 -11.17
N THR A 8 -48.58 -15.13 -10.66
CA THR A 8 -49.28 -16.39 -10.40
C THR A 8 -49.78 -17.03 -11.71
N HIS A 9 -49.06 -18.05 -12.18
CA HIS A 9 -49.50 -18.90 -13.29
C HIS A 9 -50.63 -19.83 -12.85
N HIS A 10 -51.83 -19.54 -13.33
CA HIS A 10 -53.03 -20.35 -13.18
C HIS A 10 -53.00 -21.49 -14.21
N ILE A 11 -52.60 -22.68 -13.78
CA ILE A 11 -52.71 -23.89 -14.61
C ILE A 11 -54.17 -24.34 -14.58
N LYS A 12 -54.92 -24.04 -15.66
CA LYS A 12 -56.22 -24.67 -15.91
C LYS A 12 -55.98 -26.14 -16.23
N ILE A 13 -56.17 -27.00 -15.23
CA ILE A 13 -56.22 -28.45 -15.42
C ILE A 13 -57.48 -28.74 -16.23
N ARG A 14 -57.30 -28.94 -17.55
CA ARG A 14 -58.32 -29.48 -18.42
C ARG A 14 -58.44 -30.96 -18.08
N SER A 15 -59.53 -31.35 -17.43
CA SER A 15 -59.88 -32.75 -17.20
C SER A 15 -59.97 -33.47 -18.54
N MET A 16 -58.94 -34.23 -18.90
CA MET A 16 -58.97 -35.16 -20.02
C MET A 16 -59.93 -36.30 -19.66
N GLN A 17 -61.20 -36.16 -20.07
CA GLN A 17 -62.09 -37.31 -20.23
C GLN A 17 -61.53 -38.20 -21.33
N MET A 18 -61.13 -39.41 -20.94
CA MET A 18 -60.65 -40.46 -21.83
C MET A 18 -61.84 -41.37 -22.15
N GLU A 19 -62.59 -41.05 -23.19
CA GLU A 19 -63.55 -41.99 -23.78
C GLU A 19 -62.78 -43.01 -24.63
N MET A 20 -62.96 -44.29 -24.31
CA MET A 20 -62.34 -45.42 -25.00
C MET A 20 -63.29 -45.99 -26.05
N PRO A 21 -62.94 -45.99 -27.35
CA PRO A 21 -63.45 -46.98 -28.27
C PRO A 21 -62.58 -48.24 -28.17
N SER A 22 -63.21 -49.34 -27.80
CA SER A 22 -62.64 -50.68 -27.78
C SER A 22 -62.45 -51.19 -29.21
N GLY A 23 -61.22 -51.11 -29.72
CA GLY A 23 -60.81 -51.70 -30.99
C GLY A 23 -59.29 -51.71 -31.17
N THR A 24 -58.73 -52.91 -31.41
CA THR A 24 -57.36 -53.23 -31.86
C THR A 24 -56.18 -52.81 -30.96
N GLY A 25 -55.63 -53.79 -30.22
CA GLY A 25 -54.52 -53.64 -29.27
C GLY A 25 -53.10 -53.63 -29.84
N SER A 26 -52.90 -53.61 -31.17
CA SER A 26 -51.55 -53.60 -31.77
C SER A 26 -51.02 -52.19 -32.07
N GLY A 27 -51.88 -51.23 -32.44
CA GLY A 27 -51.43 -49.87 -32.83
C GLY A 27 -51.16 -48.92 -31.67
N ARG A 28 -51.48 -49.31 -30.41
CA ARG A 28 -51.25 -48.48 -29.22
C ARG A 28 -49.83 -48.66 -28.67
N GLU A 29 -49.32 -49.90 -28.63
CA GLU A 29 -47.95 -50.17 -28.17
C GLU A 29 -46.91 -49.50 -29.07
N ASP A 30 -47.08 -49.57 -30.39
CA ASP A 30 -46.22 -48.89 -31.36
C ASP A 30 -46.20 -47.35 -31.18
N ASP A 31 -47.33 -46.75 -30.78
CA ASP A 31 -47.46 -45.30 -30.56
C ASP A 31 -46.82 -44.85 -29.22
N TYR A 32 -46.79 -45.73 -28.21
CA TYR A 32 -46.05 -45.51 -26.96
C TYR A 32 -44.54 -45.66 -27.17
N ASP A 33 -44.12 -46.67 -27.91
CA ASP A 33 -42.71 -46.91 -28.19
C ASP A 33 -42.11 -45.79 -29.05
N ARG A 34 -42.89 -45.27 -30.00
CA ARG A 34 -42.53 -44.07 -30.77
C ARG A 34 -42.43 -42.82 -29.90
N LYS A 35 -43.39 -42.57 -29.00
CA LYS A 35 -43.32 -41.44 -28.05
C LYS A 35 -42.17 -41.55 -27.06
N LEU A 36 -41.84 -42.77 -26.62
CA LEU A 36 -40.71 -43.03 -25.74
C LEU A 36 -39.39 -42.72 -26.46
N LYS A 37 -39.29 -43.12 -27.74
CA LYS A 37 -38.13 -42.85 -28.58
C LYS A 37 -38.00 -41.34 -28.88
N ASP A 38 -39.09 -40.67 -29.22
CA ASP A 38 -39.13 -39.21 -29.42
C ASP A 38 -38.72 -38.47 -28.12
N ALA A 39 -39.22 -38.92 -26.96
CA ALA A 39 -38.86 -38.35 -25.66
C ALA A 39 -37.40 -38.61 -25.27
N GLN A 40 -36.83 -39.76 -25.64
CA GLN A 40 -35.40 -40.06 -25.46
C GLN A 40 -34.53 -39.14 -26.32
N GLU A 41 -34.90 -38.95 -27.60
CA GLU A 41 -34.17 -38.07 -28.52
C GLU A 41 -34.24 -36.60 -28.05
N GLU A 42 -35.39 -36.17 -27.53
CA GLU A 42 -35.54 -34.84 -26.95
C GLU A 42 -34.72 -34.67 -25.67
N LEU A 43 -34.64 -35.70 -24.81
CA LEU A 43 -33.77 -35.72 -23.64
C LEU A 43 -32.30 -35.59 -24.00
N GLU A 44 -31.86 -36.31 -25.04
CA GLU A 44 -30.47 -36.27 -25.52
C GLU A 44 -30.12 -34.89 -26.08
N ARG A 45 -31.01 -34.26 -26.86
CA ARG A 45 -30.84 -32.87 -27.30
C ARG A 45 -30.74 -31.90 -26.14
N ILE A 46 -31.61 -32.04 -25.13
CA ILE A 46 -31.58 -31.18 -23.95
C ILE A 46 -30.29 -31.38 -23.17
N GLN A 47 -29.79 -32.61 -23.04
CA GLN A 47 -28.51 -32.90 -22.37
C GLN A 47 -27.33 -32.26 -23.12
N GLN A 48 -27.25 -32.39 -24.44
CA GLN A 48 -26.21 -31.73 -25.24
C GLN A 48 -26.24 -30.20 -25.08
N GLN A 49 -27.45 -29.61 -25.11
CA GLN A 49 -27.61 -28.18 -24.88
C GLN A 49 -27.20 -27.76 -23.46
N ARG A 50 -27.48 -28.59 -22.44
CA ARG A 50 -27.05 -28.35 -21.06
C ARG A 50 -25.54 -28.36 -20.94
N GLU A 51 -24.87 -29.34 -21.55
CA GLU A 51 -23.42 -29.47 -21.52
C GLU A 51 -22.73 -28.28 -22.21
N GLU A 52 -23.21 -27.87 -23.39
CA GLU A 52 -22.69 -26.67 -24.07
C GLU A 52 -22.86 -25.41 -23.22
N LEU A 53 -24.00 -25.29 -22.53
CA LEU A 53 -24.32 -24.13 -21.72
C LEU A 53 -23.50 -24.11 -20.43
N GLU A 54 -23.26 -25.26 -19.82
CA GLU A 54 -22.36 -25.41 -18.68
C GLU A 54 -20.91 -25.09 -19.05
N ARG A 55 -20.45 -25.54 -20.22
CA ARG A 55 -19.14 -25.17 -20.73
C ARG A 55 -19.01 -23.66 -20.92
N LYS A 56 -19.95 -23.03 -21.64
CA LYS A 56 -19.96 -21.56 -21.83
C LYS A 56 -20.02 -20.81 -20.51
N LYS A 57 -20.79 -21.33 -19.54
CA LYS A 57 -20.86 -20.77 -18.18
C LYS A 57 -19.50 -20.85 -17.49
N SER A 58 -18.82 -21.99 -17.53
CA SER A 58 -17.49 -22.15 -16.92
C SER A 58 -16.44 -21.20 -17.53
N GLU A 59 -16.45 -21.04 -18.85
CA GLU A 59 -15.55 -20.10 -19.56
C GLU A 59 -15.82 -18.64 -19.14
N LEU A 60 -17.09 -18.25 -19.00
CA LEU A 60 -17.48 -16.92 -18.52
C LEU A 60 -17.13 -16.70 -17.04
N GLU A 61 -17.28 -17.71 -16.20
CA GLU A 61 -16.90 -17.64 -14.78
C GLU A 61 -15.39 -17.48 -14.61
N GLU A 62 -14.58 -18.20 -15.40
CA GLU A 62 -13.12 -18.04 -15.39
C GLU A 62 -12.70 -16.62 -15.82
N LEU A 63 -13.26 -16.12 -16.93
CA LEU A 63 -12.99 -14.76 -17.40
C LEU A 63 -13.42 -13.70 -16.37
N THR A 64 -14.56 -13.91 -15.72
CA THR A 64 -15.07 -13.00 -14.68
C THR A 64 -14.17 -13.01 -13.45
N SER A 65 -13.70 -14.19 -13.04
CA SER A 65 -12.74 -14.35 -11.94
C SER A 65 -11.43 -13.64 -12.26
N ARG A 66 -10.87 -13.86 -13.46
CA ARG A 66 -9.64 -13.21 -13.92
C ARG A 66 -9.78 -11.69 -13.98
N LYS A 67 -10.92 -11.18 -14.47
CA LYS A 67 -11.24 -9.76 -14.48
C LYS A 67 -11.30 -9.18 -13.06
N ARG A 68 -11.92 -9.88 -12.10
CA ARG A 68 -11.99 -9.44 -10.70
C ARG A 68 -10.59 -9.34 -10.10
N THR A 69 -9.74 -10.35 -10.29
CA THR A 69 -8.36 -10.33 -9.81
C THR A 69 -7.56 -9.20 -10.43
N PHE A 70 -7.70 -8.99 -11.74
CA PHE A 70 -7.03 -7.88 -12.43
C PHE A 70 -7.45 -6.52 -11.86
N ILE A 71 -8.76 -6.28 -11.69
CA ILE A 71 -9.26 -5.02 -11.12
C ILE A 71 -8.72 -4.81 -9.70
N SER A 72 -8.70 -5.87 -8.87
CA SER A 72 -8.15 -5.79 -7.52
C SER A 72 -6.67 -5.39 -7.54
N GLN A 73 -5.87 -6.04 -8.39
CA GLN A 73 -4.44 -5.74 -8.53
C GLN A 73 -4.20 -4.32 -9.10
N GLN A 74 -5.03 -3.91 -10.05
CA GLN A 74 -4.98 -2.57 -10.63
C GLN A 74 -5.24 -1.50 -9.56
N ILE A 75 -6.28 -1.67 -8.74
CA ILE A 75 -6.61 -0.74 -7.65
C ILE A 75 -5.45 -0.67 -6.65
N GLU A 76 -5.00 -1.82 -6.14
CA GLU A 76 -3.91 -1.88 -5.16
C GLU A 76 -2.62 -1.23 -5.68
N LEU A 77 -2.25 -1.50 -6.94
CA LEU A 77 -1.05 -0.91 -7.53
C LEU A 77 -1.22 0.59 -7.76
N THR A 78 -2.40 1.03 -8.20
CA THR A 78 -2.69 2.46 -8.42
C THR A 78 -2.63 3.23 -7.10
N GLU A 79 -3.17 2.69 -6.01
CA GLU A 79 -3.09 3.28 -4.68
C GLU A 79 -1.63 3.39 -4.20
N LYS A 80 -0.85 2.31 -4.32
CA LYS A 80 0.57 2.30 -3.95
C LYS A 80 1.39 3.31 -4.76
N LEU A 81 1.16 3.38 -6.07
CA LEU A 81 1.85 4.32 -6.95
C LEU A 81 1.47 5.77 -6.61
N THR A 82 0.18 6.05 -6.39
CA THR A 82 -0.30 7.39 -6.04
C THR A 82 0.28 7.87 -4.70
N ALA A 83 0.27 6.99 -3.68
CA ALA A 83 0.87 7.28 -2.39
C ALA A 83 2.38 7.52 -2.50
N SER A 84 3.08 6.68 -3.25
CA SER A 84 4.53 6.81 -3.47
C SER A 84 4.87 8.11 -4.21
N LEU A 85 4.10 8.47 -5.24
CA LEU A 85 4.28 9.70 -6.00
C LEU A 85 4.15 10.93 -5.08
N THR A 86 3.13 10.95 -4.21
CA THR A 86 2.92 12.04 -3.26
C THR A 86 4.08 12.19 -2.28
N LEU A 87 4.63 11.07 -1.78
CA LEU A 87 5.81 11.08 -0.90
C LEU A 87 7.06 11.57 -1.64
N ILE A 88 7.24 11.17 -2.90
CA ILE A 88 8.34 11.64 -3.75
C ILE A 88 8.22 13.14 -3.97
N ASP A 89 7.04 13.65 -4.35
CA ASP A 89 6.83 15.07 -4.60
C ASP A 89 7.09 15.91 -3.34
N ARG A 90 6.65 15.42 -2.17
CA ARG A 90 6.96 16.04 -0.89
C ARG A 90 8.46 16.05 -0.62
N GLY A 91 9.15 14.92 -0.81
CA GLY A 91 10.60 14.84 -0.62
C GLY A 91 11.39 15.73 -1.59
N LEU A 92 10.95 15.84 -2.85
CA LEU A 92 11.53 16.75 -3.83
C LEU A 92 11.35 18.21 -3.42
N TYR A 93 10.19 18.58 -2.88
CA TYR A 93 9.95 19.91 -2.35
C TYR A 93 10.84 20.22 -1.15
N GLU A 94 10.91 19.31 -0.17
CA GLU A 94 11.78 19.45 1.01
C GLU A 94 13.26 19.62 0.60
N MET A 95 13.76 18.82 -0.34
CA MET A 95 15.14 18.97 -0.85
C MET A 95 15.39 20.28 -1.60
N ARG A 96 14.40 20.79 -2.34
CA ARG A 96 14.50 22.11 -3.00
C ARG A 96 14.59 23.23 -1.97
N GLN A 97 13.76 23.16 -0.92
CA GLN A 97 13.81 24.11 0.19
C GLN A 97 15.18 24.05 0.91
N GLU A 98 15.66 22.85 1.23
CA GLU A 98 17.01 22.69 1.84
C GLU A 98 18.12 23.27 0.95
N THR A 99 17.97 23.18 -0.37
CA THR A 99 18.94 23.75 -1.32
C THR A 99 18.87 25.28 -1.32
N GLU A 100 17.68 25.85 -1.28
CA GLU A 100 17.47 27.30 -1.21
C GLU A 100 18.05 27.89 0.09
N ASP A 101 17.80 27.24 1.23
CA ASP A 101 18.38 27.64 2.53
C ASP A 101 19.92 27.64 2.48
N LEU A 102 20.51 26.61 1.86
CA LEU A 102 21.96 26.53 1.69
C LEU A 102 22.52 27.61 0.76
N GLU A 103 21.83 27.92 -0.34
CA GLU A 103 22.23 29.00 -1.24
C GLU A 103 22.16 30.36 -0.55
N GLN A 104 21.12 30.62 0.24
CA GLN A 104 21.01 31.84 1.03
C GLN A 104 22.16 31.94 2.05
N CYS A 105 22.45 30.84 2.77
CA CYS A 105 23.57 30.77 3.69
C CYS A 105 24.92 31.01 2.98
N ARG A 106 25.11 30.41 1.80
CA ARG A 106 26.31 30.58 0.97
C ARG A 106 26.50 32.04 0.56
N VAL A 107 25.45 32.71 0.10
CA VAL A 107 25.50 34.13 -0.29
C VAL A 107 25.86 35.00 0.92
N CYS A 108 25.23 34.74 2.07
CA CYS A 108 25.52 35.47 3.32
C CYS A 108 27.00 35.32 3.72
N PHE A 109 27.49 34.09 3.75
CA PHE A 109 28.89 33.80 4.11
C PHE A 109 29.90 34.39 3.13
N ALA A 110 29.61 34.35 1.83
CA ALA A 110 30.45 34.99 0.82
C ALA A 110 30.55 36.50 1.05
N ALA A 111 29.44 37.16 1.42
CA ALA A 111 29.43 38.60 1.72
C ALA A 111 30.23 38.92 3.00
N HIS A 112 30.10 38.13 4.06
CA HIS A 112 30.89 38.29 5.29
C HIS A 112 32.38 38.07 5.03
N LEU A 113 32.74 37.04 4.27
CA LEU A 113 34.12 36.72 3.92
C LEU A 113 34.77 37.86 3.11
N ASP A 114 34.08 38.36 2.08
CA ASP A 114 34.54 39.51 1.29
C ASP A 114 34.75 40.75 2.16
N LYS A 115 33.84 41.03 3.10
CA LYS A 115 33.97 42.15 4.04
C LYS A 115 35.20 41.99 4.94
N ILE A 116 35.42 40.79 5.49
CA ILE A 116 36.57 40.52 6.37
C ILE A 116 37.90 40.61 5.61
N GLN A 117 37.96 40.05 4.40
CA GLN A 117 39.16 40.05 3.56
C GLN A 117 39.60 41.45 3.12
N LYS A 118 38.69 42.42 3.08
CA LYS A 118 38.99 43.82 2.74
C LYS A 118 39.71 44.58 3.86
N TYR A 119 39.69 44.08 5.09
CA TYR A 119 40.41 44.73 6.18
C TYR A 119 41.92 44.47 6.06
N ASN A 120 42.70 45.55 5.99
CA ASN A 120 44.16 45.49 5.96
C ASN A 120 44.74 46.35 7.10
N PRO A 121 45.05 45.75 8.27
CA PRO A 121 45.56 46.45 9.44
C PRO A 121 46.85 47.25 9.19
N GLU A 122 47.69 46.79 8.27
CA GLU A 122 48.98 47.42 7.93
C GLU A 122 48.83 48.81 7.28
N THR A 123 47.63 49.13 6.75
CA THR A 123 47.35 50.41 6.08
C THR A 123 46.75 51.47 7.00
N TRP A 124 46.57 51.15 8.29
CA TRP A 124 45.88 52.02 9.23
C TRP A 124 46.86 53.02 9.88
N THR A 125 46.43 54.28 10.02
CA THR A 125 47.22 55.32 10.68
C THR A 125 46.81 55.43 12.15
N ARG A 126 47.69 55.95 13.01
CA ARG A 126 47.42 56.03 14.46
C ARG A 126 46.13 56.79 14.79
N ASP A 127 45.77 57.78 13.98
CA ASP A 127 44.57 58.60 14.17
C ASP A 127 43.26 57.86 13.86
N ASN A 128 43.29 56.86 12.97
CA ASN A 128 42.10 56.07 12.59
C ASN A 128 42.15 54.61 13.05
N LEU A 129 43.22 54.21 13.75
CA LEU A 129 43.45 52.83 14.17
C LEU A 129 42.32 52.33 15.10
N SER A 130 41.96 53.12 16.11
CA SER A 130 40.93 52.73 17.09
C SER A 130 39.57 52.49 16.43
N GLU A 131 39.13 53.43 15.58
CA GLU A 131 37.84 53.35 14.89
C GLU A 131 37.80 52.19 13.88
N LYS A 132 38.88 51.99 13.12
CA LYS A 132 38.94 50.89 12.15
C LYS A 132 39.01 49.53 12.82
N LEU A 133 39.72 49.42 13.95
CA LEU A 133 39.79 48.19 14.74
C LEU A 133 38.42 47.84 15.32
N GLU A 134 37.70 48.82 15.86
CA GLU A 134 36.34 48.62 16.36
C GLU A 134 35.39 48.15 15.24
N LYS A 135 35.43 48.80 14.07
CA LYS A 135 34.62 48.40 12.90
C LYS A 135 34.97 47.00 12.39
N ALA A 136 36.25 46.64 12.37
CA ALA A 136 36.69 45.31 11.95
C ALA A 136 36.29 44.24 12.96
N SER A 137 36.43 44.52 14.26
CA SER A 137 35.98 43.63 15.34
C SER A 137 34.47 43.38 15.23
N MET A 138 33.67 44.45 15.15
CA MET A 138 32.22 44.33 14.98
C MET A 138 31.85 43.51 13.74
N ALA A 139 32.56 43.65 12.63
CA ALA A 139 32.29 42.88 11.42
C ALA A 139 32.62 41.38 11.59
N ILE A 140 33.64 41.04 12.38
CA ILE A 140 33.97 39.66 12.73
C ILE A 140 32.92 39.09 13.69
N ASP A 141 32.51 39.85 14.71
CA ASP A 141 31.51 39.42 15.68
C ASP A 141 30.17 39.11 15.00
N ILE A 142 29.71 39.99 14.09
CA ILE A 142 28.49 39.75 13.29
C ILE A 142 28.63 38.48 12.43
N ALA A 143 29.79 38.27 11.80
CA ALA A 143 30.01 37.08 10.97
C ALA A 143 30.06 35.79 11.81
N ALA A 144 30.57 35.85 13.04
CA ALA A 144 30.58 34.73 13.96
C ALA A 144 29.16 34.39 14.45
N ASP A 145 28.38 35.40 14.83
CA ASP A 145 26.97 35.22 15.23
C ASP A 145 26.15 34.60 14.09
N GLU A 146 26.34 35.06 12.85
CA GLU A 146 25.65 34.53 11.67
C GLU A 146 26.06 33.08 11.39
N TYR A 147 27.33 32.74 11.58
CA TYR A 147 27.81 31.37 11.46
C TYR A 147 27.16 30.44 12.49
N ASP A 148 27.09 30.86 13.75
CA ASP A 148 26.47 30.09 14.82
C ASP A 148 24.96 29.91 14.61
N GLN A 149 24.28 30.95 14.12
CA GLN A 149 22.86 30.88 13.74
C GLN A 149 22.63 29.88 12.60
N ALA A 150 23.45 29.93 11.54
CA ALA A 150 23.38 28.97 10.45
C ALA A 150 23.68 27.54 10.93
N ALA A 151 24.71 27.35 11.76
CA ALA A 151 25.05 26.05 12.32
C ALA A 151 23.90 25.46 13.15
N ALA A 152 23.19 26.29 13.92
CA ALA A 152 22.00 25.90 14.68
C ALA A 152 20.81 25.56 13.76
N HIS A 153 20.58 26.34 12.70
CA HIS A 153 19.53 26.10 11.71
C HIS A 153 19.69 24.72 11.04
N PHE A 154 20.93 24.35 10.66
CA PHE A 154 21.21 23.11 9.94
C PHE A 154 21.52 21.90 10.83
N GLU A 155 21.64 22.05 12.16
CA GLU A 155 21.99 20.95 13.09
C GLU A 155 21.04 19.75 12.98
N GLY A 156 19.75 20.01 12.74
CA GLY A 156 18.72 18.98 12.56
C GLY A 156 18.56 18.46 11.13
N SER A 157 19.21 19.09 10.14
CA SER A 157 19.13 18.71 8.73
C SER A 157 20.25 17.74 8.34
N ARG A 158 20.18 17.18 7.12
CA ARG A 158 21.25 16.42 6.49
C ARG A 158 22.54 17.25 6.36
N ASN A 159 22.40 18.56 6.30
CA ASN A 159 23.47 19.51 6.02
C ASN A 159 24.26 19.95 7.28
N GLY A 160 23.88 19.49 8.48
CA GLY A 160 24.56 19.87 9.73
C GLY A 160 26.05 19.52 9.78
N SER A 161 26.48 18.50 9.01
CA SER A 161 27.89 18.11 8.90
C SER A 161 28.79 19.18 8.27
N ILE A 162 28.22 20.12 7.50
CA ILE A 162 28.95 21.24 6.89
C ILE A 162 29.56 22.14 7.98
N PHE A 163 28.92 22.23 9.14
CA PHE A 163 29.32 23.08 10.25
C PHE A 163 30.15 22.33 11.30
N GLY A 164 30.69 21.15 10.98
CA GLY A 164 31.46 20.32 11.91
C GLY A 164 30.64 19.72 13.07
N ARG A 165 29.34 20.04 13.15
CA ARG A 165 28.39 19.42 14.07
C ARG A 165 27.90 18.13 13.42
N ALA A 166 28.41 17.00 13.88
CA ALA A 166 27.96 15.69 13.40
C ALA A 166 26.43 15.62 13.48
N SER A 167 25.75 15.58 12.33
CA SER A 167 24.31 15.40 12.26
C SER A 167 23.98 14.09 12.99
N LYS A 168 23.47 14.19 14.23
CA LYS A 168 23.06 13.05 15.05
C LYS A 168 21.85 12.30 14.46
N ARG A 169 21.50 12.56 13.20
CA ARG A 169 20.41 11.91 12.46
C ARG A 169 20.85 10.81 11.49
N SER A 170 22.15 10.51 11.37
CA SER A 170 22.57 9.33 10.58
C SER A 170 22.17 7.96 11.17
N SER A 171 21.50 7.90 12.33
CA SER A 171 20.97 6.63 12.88
C SER A 171 19.49 6.36 12.60
N ARG A 172 18.78 7.21 11.84
CA ARG A 172 17.36 6.97 11.51
C ARG A 172 17.05 6.75 10.03
N ALA A 173 18.05 6.80 9.14
CA ALA A 173 17.87 6.57 7.71
C ALA A 173 18.76 5.46 7.12
N ALA A 174 19.61 4.81 7.93
CA ALA A 174 20.39 3.64 7.55
C ALA A 174 20.10 2.47 8.49
N GLY A 175 18.87 1.96 8.42
CA GLY A 175 18.40 0.74 9.08
C GLY A 175 17.82 -0.26 8.08
N ARG A 176 18.33 -0.30 6.84
CA ARG A 176 18.11 -1.43 5.92
C ARG A 176 19.46 -2.10 5.70
N SER A 177 19.57 -3.31 6.22
CA SER A 177 20.71 -4.24 6.15
C SER A 177 21.86 -4.05 7.16
N LYS A 178 21.67 -4.53 8.40
CA LYS A 178 22.40 -5.69 8.94
C LYS A 178 22.00 -5.96 10.41
N LYS A 179 21.39 -7.13 10.61
CA LYS A 179 21.26 -7.92 11.84
C LYS A 179 20.46 -7.29 13.01
N GLU A 180 19.15 -7.44 12.93
CA GLU A 180 18.17 -7.22 13.99
C GLU A 180 17.71 -8.58 14.58
N PRO A 181 18.19 -9.00 15.77
CA PRO A 181 17.51 -10.00 16.60
C PRO A 181 16.44 -9.37 17.52
N SER A 182 16.36 -8.04 17.61
CA SER A 182 15.48 -7.32 18.52
C SER A 182 14.04 -7.19 18.04
N GLU A 183 13.81 -6.93 16.74
CA GLU A 183 12.46 -6.83 16.16
C GLU A 183 11.71 -8.18 16.14
N PHE A 184 12.42 -9.30 15.98
CA PHE A 184 11.83 -10.64 16.13
C PHE A 184 11.43 -10.92 17.58
N ILE A 185 12.26 -10.58 18.57
CA ILE A 185 11.96 -10.79 20.00
C ILE A 185 10.82 -9.87 20.47
N ALA A 186 10.77 -8.62 19.99
CA ALA A 186 9.70 -7.69 20.33
C ALA A 186 8.33 -8.14 19.79
N ASN A 187 8.29 -8.63 18.55
CA ASN A 187 7.07 -9.16 17.95
C ASN A 187 6.68 -10.54 18.50
N LEU A 188 7.65 -11.39 18.84
CA LEU A 188 7.40 -12.66 19.51
C LEU A 188 6.86 -12.46 20.93
N ARG A 189 7.35 -11.47 21.68
CA ARG A 189 6.85 -11.14 23.04
C ARG A 189 5.40 -10.67 23.01
N ASN A 190 5.02 -9.87 22.02
CA ASN A 190 3.63 -9.44 21.87
C ASN A 190 2.72 -10.56 21.36
N GLY A 191 3.23 -11.51 20.56
CA GLY A 191 2.49 -12.73 20.17
C GLY A 191 2.35 -13.76 21.30
N PHE A 192 3.33 -13.84 22.21
CA PHE A 192 3.31 -14.78 23.34
C PHE A 192 2.29 -14.40 24.40
N ALA A 193 1.96 -13.11 24.54
CA ALA A 193 0.98 -12.63 25.51
C ALA A 193 -0.45 -13.18 25.29
N PHE A 194 -0.80 -13.58 24.05
CA PHE A 194 -2.14 -14.13 23.73
C PHE A 194 -2.17 -15.67 23.71
N ASN A 195 -1.01 -16.35 23.63
CA ASN A 195 -0.91 -17.82 23.57
C ASN A 195 -0.36 -18.45 24.88
N LEU A 196 0.06 -17.62 25.84
CA LEU A 196 0.63 -18.05 27.12
C LEU A 196 -0.28 -19.04 27.90
N PRO A 197 -1.61 -18.86 27.98
CA PRO A 197 -2.47 -19.82 28.68
C PRO A 197 -2.49 -21.21 28.02
N ILE A 198 -2.47 -21.28 26.68
CA ILE A 198 -2.58 -22.52 25.91
C ILE A 198 -1.25 -23.29 25.93
N VAL A 199 -0.12 -22.59 25.81
CA VAL A 199 1.22 -23.22 25.87
C VAL A 199 1.52 -23.77 27.27
N VAL A 200 1.12 -23.06 28.33
CA VAL A 200 1.28 -23.54 29.71
C VAL A 200 0.40 -24.77 29.97
N LEU A 201 -0.87 -24.75 29.55
CA LEU A 201 -1.76 -25.91 29.65
C LEU A 201 -1.25 -27.11 28.84
N GLY A 202 -0.76 -26.87 27.61
CA GLY A 202 -0.17 -27.92 26.77
C GLY A 202 1.10 -28.52 27.36
N GLY A 203 1.98 -27.69 27.92
CA GLY A 203 3.20 -28.15 28.60
C GLY A 203 2.93 -28.97 29.86
N LEU A 204 1.96 -28.55 30.68
CA LEU A 204 1.50 -29.29 31.85
C LEU A 204 0.92 -30.66 31.47
N ALA A 205 0.09 -30.72 30.43
CA ALA A 205 -0.48 -31.98 29.94
C ALA A 205 0.61 -32.95 29.46
N LEU A 206 1.64 -32.44 28.78
CA LEU A 206 2.75 -33.24 28.25
C LEU A 206 3.67 -33.75 29.38
N LEU A 207 3.91 -32.94 30.42
CA LEU A 207 4.65 -33.38 31.61
C LEU A 207 3.89 -34.47 32.38
N ILE A 208 2.58 -34.35 32.53
CA ILE A 208 1.74 -35.39 33.16
C ILE A 208 1.76 -36.67 32.33
N TYR A 209 1.77 -36.57 31.00
CA TYR A 209 1.88 -37.71 30.10
C TYR A 209 3.25 -38.42 30.18
N LEU A 210 4.35 -37.66 30.32
CA LEU A 210 5.70 -38.22 30.42
C LEU A 210 6.03 -38.76 31.83
N ALA A 211 5.38 -38.25 32.87
CA ALA A 211 5.55 -38.70 34.25
C ALA A 211 4.65 -39.90 34.63
N LYS A 212 3.87 -40.41 33.67
CA LYS A 212 2.97 -41.55 33.83
C LYS A 212 3.46 -42.71 32.96
#